data_AF-A0A946UFW4-F1
#
_entry.id   AF-A0A946UFW4-F1
#
_cell.length_a   1.000
_cell.length_b   1.000
_cell.length_c   1.000
_cell.angle_alpha   90.00
_cell.angle_beta   90.00
_cell.angle_gamma   90.00
#
_symmetry.space_group_name_H-M   'P 1'
#
loop_
_entity.id
_entity.type
_entity.pdbx_description
1 polymer ?
#
loop_
_entity_poly.entity_id
_entity_poly.type
_entity_poly.pdbx_seq_one_letter_code
_entity_poly.pdbx_strand_id
1 'polypeptide(L)'
;MDLTRTLALIKGALFDPDKTWDTYLPEAGDWSKTAMLLTGPLIIGSGILAYLLDLIIPNTFAFIPQPTLMMALLGIIIQAAAAVIIAFVVAFLAGMFKGKNSFAHALAATSLAFVPGYVGNVAMQIPWIGGLLALGLGIYGLVLLWRILPKYLDIPDSSRVGHYILSLVCSIVVLVALSAVVGASVMRSGTSGFTIPDMGSSNTSGSGSTARSSGAFGELERQGRILEEAENDVYEPPESGMLSRDQVEQFVSVVRKTRAYQEDQTERLQELSEKAEAGEVTSFGEAFSGMASMVGIGAAEMEVVKTGGGNWAEHQWIKEQLQIARIQRDINDTVRHNYALYQDYEEELRELGY
;
A
#
# COMPACT_ATOMS: atom_id res chain seq x y z
N MET A 1 6.79 31.13 7.43
CA MET A 1 5.60 30.25 7.40
C MET A 1 4.46 31.00 8.08
N ASP A 2 3.38 31.30 7.35
CA ASP A 2 2.24 32.09 7.86
C ASP A 2 1.14 31.15 8.36
N LEU A 3 1.25 30.75 9.63
CA LEU A 3 0.34 29.77 10.25
C LEU A 3 -1.10 30.26 10.32
N THR A 4 -1.31 31.56 10.53
CA THR A 4 -2.65 32.15 10.58
C THR A 4 -3.37 31.95 9.25
N ARG A 5 -2.66 32.19 8.15
CA ARG A 5 -3.18 32.00 6.81
C ARG A 5 -3.37 30.52 6.46
N THR A 6 -2.44 29.65 6.85
CA THR A 6 -2.60 28.19 6.72
C THR A 6 -3.88 27.71 7.41
N LEU A 7 -4.10 28.10 8.67
CA LEU A 7 -5.28 27.72 9.45
C LEU A 7 -6.57 28.27 8.83
N ALA A 8 -6.53 29.49 8.30
CA ALA A 8 -7.67 30.07 7.59
C ALA A 8 -8.03 29.25 6.33
N LEU A 9 -7.04 28.79 5.56
CA LEU A 9 -7.26 27.93 4.40
C LEU A 9 -7.80 26.56 4.79
N ILE A 10 -7.27 25.93 5.85
CA ILE A 10 -7.74 24.63 6.35
C ILE A 10 -9.20 24.73 6.82
N LYS A 11 -9.50 25.73 7.66
CA LYS A 11 -10.87 25.97 8.14
C LYS A 11 -11.82 26.30 6.99
N GLY A 12 -11.35 27.15 6.07
CA GLY A 12 -12.11 27.52 4.88
C GLY A 12 -12.42 26.32 4.00
N ALA A 13 -11.45 25.47 3.72
CA ALA A 13 -11.66 24.26 2.92
C ALA A 13 -12.67 23.29 3.55
N LEU A 14 -12.73 23.23 4.89
CA LEU A 14 -13.70 22.38 5.59
C LEU A 14 -15.12 22.96 5.58
N PHE A 15 -15.27 24.25 5.90
CA PHE A 15 -16.59 24.83 6.21
C PHE A 15 -17.14 25.80 5.17
N ASP A 16 -16.29 26.39 4.33
CA ASP A 16 -16.66 27.34 3.28
C ASP A 16 -15.80 27.11 2.02
N PRO A 17 -15.90 25.92 1.41
CA PRO A 17 -14.98 25.48 0.37
C PRO A 17 -15.00 26.40 -0.86
N ASP A 18 -16.18 26.75 -1.39
CA ASP A 18 -16.28 27.53 -2.62
C ASP A 18 -15.59 28.89 -2.50
N LYS A 19 -15.89 29.63 -1.43
CA LYS A 19 -15.28 30.93 -1.14
C LYS A 19 -13.77 30.82 -0.95
N THR A 20 -13.32 29.78 -0.26
CA THR A 20 -11.89 29.53 -0.04
C THR A 20 -11.18 29.27 -1.37
N TRP A 21 -11.79 28.46 -2.22
CA TRP A 21 -11.27 28.15 -3.55
C TRP A 21 -11.21 29.38 -4.44
N ASP A 22 -12.24 30.23 -4.44
CA ASP A 22 -12.26 31.49 -5.20
C ASP A 22 -11.19 32.46 -4.72
N THR A 23 -11.03 32.59 -3.41
CA THR A 23 -10.05 33.50 -2.81
C THR A 23 -8.62 33.04 -3.11
N TYR A 24 -8.38 31.73 -3.14
CA TYR A 24 -7.05 31.16 -3.34
C TYR A 24 -6.65 30.96 -4.81
N LEU A 25 -7.61 30.79 -5.72
CA LEU A 25 -7.38 30.49 -7.13
C LEU A 25 -6.39 31.46 -7.83
N PRO A 26 -6.43 32.78 -7.60
CA PRO A 26 -5.47 33.71 -8.22
C PRO A 26 -4.00 33.43 -7.84
N GLU A 27 -3.77 32.76 -6.72
CA GLU A 27 -2.44 32.43 -6.19
C GLU A 27 -2.03 30.98 -6.47
N ALA A 28 -2.96 30.14 -6.97
CA ALA A 28 -2.75 28.71 -7.21
C ALA A 28 -1.76 28.41 -8.35
N GLY A 29 -1.37 29.42 -9.14
CA GLY A 29 -0.35 29.28 -10.18
C GLY A 29 1.07 29.06 -9.65
N ASP A 30 1.31 29.30 -8.36
CA ASP A 30 2.61 29.07 -7.70
C ASP A 30 2.57 27.81 -6.81
N TRP A 31 3.20 26.74 -7.32
CA TRP A 31 3.24 25.45 -6.63
C TRP A 31 4.08 25.53 -5.33
N SER A 32 5.14 26.34 -5.31
CA SER A 32 6.03 26.47 -4.16
C SER A 32 5.28 27.15 -3.01
N LYS A 33 4.53 28.19 -3.34
CA LYS A 33 3.63 28.87 -2.40
C LYS A 33 2.57 27.93 -1.86
N THR A 34 1.93 27.13 -2.71
CA THR A 34 0.95 26.12 -2.27
C THR A 34 1.58 25.10 -1.33
N ALA A 35 2.76 24.57 -1.68
CA ALA A 35 3.49 23.61 -0.87
C ALA A 35 3.88 24.18 0.50
N MET A 36 4.40 25.40 0.56
CA MET A 36 4.85 26.03 1.82
C MET A 36 3.70 26.57 2.67
N LEU A 37 2.60 27.01 2.06
CA LEU A 37 1.49 27.64 2.77
C LEU A 37 0.43 26.63 3.22
N LEU A 38 0.18 25.58 2.45
CA LEU A 38 -0.90 24.62 2.69
C LEU A 38 -0.38 23.19 2.80
N THR A 39 0.17 22.62 1.72
CA THR A 39 0.43 21.17 1.63
C THR A 39 1.40 20.68 2.70
N GLY A 40 2.57 21.30 2.81
CA GLY A 40 3.60 20.95 3.79
C GLY A 40 3.12 21.10 5.23
N PRO A 41 2.61 22.28 5.64
CA PRO A 41 2.03 22.47 6.97
C PRO A 41 0.91 21.48 7.32
N LEU A 42 0.06 21.14 6.35
CA LEU A 42 -1.05 20.20 6.53
C LEU A 42 -0.56 18.77 6.76
N ILE A 43 0.39 18.29 5.94
CA ILE A 43 0.96 16.94 6.08
C ILE A 43 1.75 16.83 7.38
N ILE A 44 2.62 17.80 7.67
CA ILE A 44 3.42 17.80 8.91
C ILE A 44 2.51 17.90 10.14
N GLY A 45 1.55 18.83 10.11
CA GLY A 45 0.62 19.06 11.21
C GLY A 45 -0.27 17.85 11.50
N SER A 46 -0.84 17.23 10.46
CA SER A 46 -1.66 16.02 10.62
C SER A 46 -0.84 14.83 11.11
N GLY A 47 0.37 14.60 10.57
CA GLY A 47 1.25 13.51 11.00
C GLY A 47 1.70 13.64 12.45
N ILE A 48 2.13 14.84 12.86
CA ILE A 48 2.51 15.11 14.26
C ILE A 48 1.30 14.94 15.19
N LEU A 49 0.14 15.49 14.81
CA LEU A 49 -1.03 15.45 15.67
C LEU A 49 -1.58 14.02 15.83
N ALA A 50 -1.61 13.23 14.74
CA ALA A 50 -1.98 11.82 14.81
C ALA A 50 -1.02 11.03 15.71
N TYR A 51 0.30 11.23 15.56
CA TYR A 51 1.31 10.59 16.42
C TYR A 51 1.15 10.98 17.89
N LEU A 52 0.93 12.27 18.20
CA LEU A 52 0.72 12.71 19.57
C LEU A 52 -0.57 12.14 20.18
N LEU A 53 -1.64 12.02 19.40
CA LEU A 53 -2.87 11.37 19.86
C LEU A 53 -2.65 9.89 20.17
N ASP A 54 -1.89 9.17 19.34
CA ASP A 54 -1.54 7.76 19.60
C ASP A 54 -0.72 7.55 20.87
N LEU A 55 0.08 8.54 21.26
CA LEU A 55 0.83 8.51 22.53
C LEU A 55 -0.06 8.77 23.75
N ILE A 56 -1.02 9.69 23.63
CA ILE A 56 -1.85 10.16 24.76
C ILE A 56 -3.07 9.25 24.96
N ILE A 57 -3.67 8.81 23.86
CA ILE A 57 -4.80 7.91 23.83
C ILE A 57 -4.21 6.52 23.59
N PRO A 58 -3.87 5.75 24.65
CA PRO A 58 -3.43 4.38 24.45
C PRO A 58 -4.49 3.67 23.63
N ASN A 59 -4.06 3.15 22.49
CA ASN A 59 -4.94 2.54 21.51
C ASN A 59 -5.83 1.54 22.26
N THR A 60 -7.15 1.69 22.16
CA THR A 60 -8.09 0.83 22.91
C THR A 60 -7.90 -0.64 22.52
N PHE A 61 -7.30 -0.86 21.34
CA PHE A 61 -6.78 -2.13 20.86
C PHE A 61 -5.32 -2.29 21.29
N ALA A 62 -5.10 -2.92 22.45
CA ALA A 62 -3.79 -3.19 23.05
C ALA A 62 -2.80 -4.01 22.17
N PHE A 63 -3.23 -4.41 20.97
CA PHE A 63 -2.50 -5.28 20.05
C PHE A 63 -1.94 -4.53 18.83
N ILE A 64 -2.23 -3.24 18.65
CA ILE A 64 -1.63 -2.41 17.59
C ILE A 64 -0.35 -1.79 18.15
N PRO A 65 0.84 -2.13 17.61
CA PRO A 65 2.09 -1.51 18.04
C PRO A 65 1.99 -0.01 17.87
N GLN A 66 2.37 0.76 18.91
CA GLN A 66 2.45 2.21 18.77
C GLN A 66 3.49 2.55 17.69
N PRO A 67 3.17 3.45 16.75
CA PRO A 67 4.12 3.85 15.73
C PRO A 67 5.35 4.46 16.41
N THR A 68 6.55 4.04 16.02
CA THR A 68 7.77 4.69 16.50
C THR A 68 7.89 6.08 15.87
N LEU A 69 8.63 6.99 16.53
CA LEU A 69 8.92 8.32 15.97
C LEU A 69 9.53 8.22 14.56
N MET A 70 10.41 7.23 14.33
CA MET A 70 11.02 7.00 13.01
C MET A 70 9.96 6.65 11.95
N MET A 71 8.99 5.78 12.28
CA MET A 71 7.90 5.43 11.36
C MET A 71 6.95 6.60 11.10
N ALA A 72 6.67 7.41 12.12
CA ALA A 72 5.88 8.62 11.95
C ALA A 72 6.56 9.63 11.00
N LEU A 73 7.87 9.84 11.15
CA LEU A 73 8.65 10.70 10.26
C LEU A 73 8.70 10.16 8.82
N LEU A 74 8.90 8.86 8.66
CA LEU A 74 8.86 8.21 7.34
C LEU A 74 7.48 8.36 6.69
N GLY A 75 6.40 8.20 7.46
CA GLY A 75 5.03 8.41 7.01
C GLY A 75 4.77 9.83 6.49
N ILE A 76 5.32 10.86 7.14
CA ILE A 76 5.25 12.25 6.67
C ILE A 76 5.94 12.41 5.31
N ILE A 77 7.11 11.80 5.12
CA ILE A 77 7.86 11.85 3.87
C ILE A 77 7.09 11.15 2.73
N ILE A 78 6.53 9.97 3.01
CA ILE A 78 5.74 9.22 2.03
C ILE A 78 4.47 9.98 1.63
N GLN A 79 3.77 10.59 2.60
CA GLN A 79 2.59 11.42 2.31
C GLN A 79 2.95 12.64 1.46
N ALA A 80 4.10 13.28 1.73
CA ALA A 80 4.58 14.37 0.89
C ALA A 80 4.88 13.92 -0.54
N ALA A 81 5.53 12.76 -0.71
CA ALA A 81 5.78 12.18 -2.04
C ALA A 81 4.45 11.84 -2.75
N ALA A 82 3.50 11.22 -2.04
CA ALA A 82 2.18 10.91 -2.57
C ALA A 82 1.45 12.16 -3.06
N ALA A 83 1.45 13.25 -2.29
CA ALA A 83 0.82 14.51 -2.67
C ALA A 83 1.39 15.08 -3.98
N VAL A 84 2.70 15.02 -4.16
CA VAL A 84 3.38 15.47 -5.39
C VAL A 84 3.02 14.56 -6.57
N ILE A 85 3.11 13.23 -6.41
CA ILE A 85 2.82 12.28 -7.49
C ILE A 85 1.36 12.38 -7.91
N ILE A 86 0.42 12.43 -6.96
CA ILE A 86 -1.01 12.58 -7.24
C ILE A 86 -1.30 13.90 -7.96
N ALA A 87 -0.72 15.02 -7.51
CA ALA A 87 -0.89 16.31 -8.20
C ALA A 87 -0.35 16.26 -9.64
N PHE A 88 0.77 15.58 -9.88
CA PHE A 88 1.33 15.39 -11.22
C PHE A 88 0.40 14.56 -12.11
N VAL A 89 -0.08 13.41 -11.61
CA VAL A 89 -1.03 12.54 -12.31
C VAL A 89 -2.29 13.32 -12.67
N VAL A 90 -2.89 14.03 -11.70
CA VAL A 90 -4.10 14.83 -11.91
C VAL A 90 -3.91 15.92 -12.98
N ALA A 91 -2.76 16.62 -12.96
CA ALA A 91 -2.42 17.63 -13.97
C ALA A 91 -2.25 17.01 -15.37
N PHE A 92 -1.53 15.89 -15.45
CA PHE A 92 -1.32 15.17 -16.70
C PHE A 92 -2.65 14.69 -17.30
N LEU A 93 -3.50 14.06 -16.48
CA LEU A 93 -4.83 13.63 -16.90
C LEU A 93 -5.69 14.81 -17.34
N ALA A 94 -5.62 15.97 -16.67
CA ALA A 94 -6.35 17.15 -17.09
C ALA A 94 -5.96 17.58 -18.52
N GLY A 95 -4.68 17.52 -18.88
CA GLY A 95 -4.22 17.75 -20.25
C GLY A 95 -4.85 16.82 -21.29
N MET A 96 -5.01 15.53 -20.97
CA MET A 96 -5.67 14.57 -21.87
C MET A 96 -7.16 14.84 -22.05
N PHE A 97 -7.81 15.39 -21.02
CA PHE A 97 -9.24 15.72 -21.03
C PHE A 97 -9.56 17.16 -21.45
N LYS A 98 -8.64 17.81 -22.19
CA LYS A 98 -8.75 19.20 -22.69
C LYS A 98 -8.82 20.27 -21.58
N GLY A 99 -8.40 19.93 -20.37
CA GLY A 99 -8.16 20.87 -19.29
C GLY A 99 -6.73 21.42 -19.30
N LYS A 100 -6.44 22.28 -18.34
CA LYS A 100 -5.15 22.88 -18.07
C LYS A 100 -4.20 21.85 -17.44
N ASN A 101 -3.16 21.45 -18.18
CA ASN A 101 -2.05 20.68 -17.61
C ASN A 101 -1.15 21.59 -16.77
N SER A 102 -1.54 21.84 -15.53
CA SER A 102 -0.76 22.66 -14.60
C SER A 102 -0.60 21.97 -13.26
N PHE A 103 0.64 21.55 -12.97
CA PHE A 103 1.02 20.97 -11.68
C PHE A 103 0.65 21.89 -10.50
N ALA A 104 0.90 23.20 -10.62
CA ALA A 104 0.60 24.15 -9.54
C ALA A 104 -0.90 24.18 -9.20
N HIS A 105 -1.75 24.22 -10.21
CA HIS A 105 -3.21 24.23 -10.02
C HIS A 105 -3.70 22.87 -9.52
N ALA A 106 -3.13 21.77 -10.00
CA ALA A 106 -3.48 20.43 -9.53
C ALA A 106 -3.07 20.22 -8.07
N LEU A 107 -1.88 20.67 -7.66
CA LEU A 107 -1.40 20.61 -6.29
C LEU A 107 -2.30 21.42 -5.36
N ALA A 108 -2.70 22.63 -5.76
CA ALA A 108 -3.64 23.45 -5.00
C ALA A 108 -5.00 22.78 -4.88
N ALA A 109 -5.52 22.25 -5.99
CA ALA A 109 -6.80 21.57 -6.04
C ALA A 109 -6.84 20.33 -5.13
N THR A 110 -5.86 19.46 -5.25
CA THR A 110 -5.76 18.23 -4.43
C THR A 110 -5.49 18.56 -2.96
N SER A 111 -4.62 19.53 -2.67
CA SER A 111 -4.33 19.91 -1.27
C SER A 111 -5.56 20.48 -0.57
N LEU A 112 -6.35 21.32 -1.25
CA LEU A 112 -7.60 21.86 -0.70
C LEU A 112 -8.69 20.80 -0.57
N ALA A 113 -8.82 19.89 -1.55
CA ALA A 113 -9.81 18.80 -1.49
C ALA A 113 -9.47 17.72 -0.45
N PHE A 114 -8.20 17.52 -0.15
CA PHE A 114 -7.74 16.50 0.80
C PHE A 114 -7.68 16.98 2.24
N VAL A 115 -7.92 18.27 2.52
CA VAL A 115 -8.01 18.79 3.90
C VAL A 115 -8.91 17.92 4.79
N PRO A 116 -10.15 17.55 4.40
CA PRO A 116 -10.96 16.62 5.17
C PRO A 116 -10.27 15.29 5.45
N GLY A 117 -9.58 14.71 4.46
CA GLY A 117 -8.85 13.44 4.62
C GLY A 117 -7.76 13.52 5.67
N TYR A 118 -6.97 14.60 5.71
CA TYR A 118 -5.96 14.81 6.75
C TYR A 118 -6.56 15.02 8.13
N VAL A 119 -7.71 15.70 8.23
CA VAL A 119 -8.47 15.80 9.49
C VAL A 119 -9.04 14.44 9.88
N GLY A 120 -9.47 13.64 8.90
CA GLY A 120 -9.95 12.28 9.10
C GLY A 120 -8.87 11.36 9.66
N ASN A 121 -7.63 11.48 9.16
CA ASN A 121 -6.48 10.75 9.69
C ASN A 121 -6.25 11.03 11.19
N VAL A 122 -6.36 12.30 11.60
CA VAL A 122 -6.27 12.68 13.02
C VAL A 122 -7.50 12.17 13.80
N ALA A 123 -8.69 12.31 13.23
CA ALA A 123 -9.93 11.88 13.87
C ALA A 123 -9.99 10.37 14.09
N MET A 124 -9.31 9.59 13.26
CA MET A 124 -9.22 8.13 13.37
C MET A 124 -8.70 7.66 14.73
N GLN A 125 -7.87 8.48 15.39
CA GLN A 125 -7.31 8.18 16.71
C GLN A 125 -8.31 8.35 17.86
N ILE A 126 -9.51 8.87 17.59
CA ILE A 126 -10.58 8.96 18.58
C ILE A 126 -11.26 7.59 18.69
N PRO A 127 -11.26 6.93 19.87
CA PRO A 127 -11.89 5.64 20.03
C PRO A 127 -13.38 5.65 19.64
N TRP A 128 -13.87 4.53 19.09
CA TRP A 128 -15.27 4.26 18.73
C TRP A 128 -15.82 5.08 17.56
N ILE A 129 -15.63 6.40 17.58
CA ILE A 129 -16.21 7.32 16.58
C ILE A 129 -15.20 7.74 15.50
N GLY A 130 -13.90 7.56 15.75
CA GLY A 130 -12.85 8.05 14.86
C GLY A 130 -12.92 7.49 13.45
N GLY A 131 -13.17 6.19 13.31
CA GLY A 131 -13.36 5.55 12.00
C GLY A 131 -14.56 6.10 11.22
N LEU A 132 -15.70 6.35 11.91
CA LEU A 132 -16.88 6.94 11.27
C LEU A 132 -16.64 8.40 10.85
N LEU A 133 -15.93 9.18 11.69
CA LEU A 133 -15.53 10.54 11.37
C LEU A 133 -14.56 10.57 10.17
N ALA A 134 -13.56 9.68 10.16
CA ALA A 134 -12.60 9.54 9.08
C ALA A 134 -13.29 9.15 7.76
N LEU A 135 -14.24 8.22 7.81
CA LEU A 135 -15.04 7.83 6.65
C LEU A 135 -15.88 8.99 6.12
N GLY A 136 -16.61 9.69 6.99
CA GLY A 136 -17.41 10.85 6.61
C GLY A 136 -16.57 11.97 6.00
N LEU A 137 -15.41 12.26 6.59
CA LEU A 137 -14.46 13.24 6.06
C LEU A 137 -13.81 12.78 4.75
N GLY A 138 -13.54 11.48 4.58
CA GLY A 138 -13.06 10.90 3.33
C GLY A 138 -14.07 11.07 2.19
N ILE A 139 -15.33 10.71 2.43
CA ILE A 139 -16.43 10.92 1.47
C ILE A 139 -16.56 12.42 1.15
N TYR A 140 -16.48 13.28 2.16
CA TYR A 140 -16.52 14.73 1.94
C TYR A 140 -15.35 15.22 1.07
N GLY A 141 -14.13 14.72 1.31
CA GLY A 141 -12.96 15.02 0.48
C GLY A 141 -13.15 14.60 -0.98
N LEU A 142 -13.78 13.44 -1.25
CA LEU A 142 -14.12 13.00 -2.60
C LEU A 142 -15.13 13.94 -3.29
N VAL A 143 -16.12 14.43 -2.54
CA VAL A 143 -17.08 15.44 -3.02
C VAL A 143 -16.38 16.77 -3.32
N LEU A 144 -15.47 17.20 -2.46
CA LEU A 144 -14.68 18.42 -2.71
C LEU A 144 -13.79 18.28 -3.94
N LEU A 145 -13.14 17.12 -4.11
CA LEU A 145 -12.30 16.82 -5.27
C LEU A 145 -13.11 16.91 -6.58
N TRP A 146 -14.31 16.31 -6.60
CA TRP A 146 -15.23 16.39 -7.75
C TRP A 146 -15.57 17.83 -8.14
N ARG A 147 -15.67 18.72 -7.16
CA ARG A 147 -16.07 20.13 -7.34
C ARG A 147 -14.91 21.04 -7.71
N ILE A 148 -13.73 20.87 -7.10
CA ILE A 148 -12.60 21.78 -7.27
C ILE A 148 -11.81 21.53 -8.56
N LEU A 149 -11.70 20.27 -9.00
CA LEU A 149 -10.92 19.90 -10.20
C LEU A 149 -11.32 20.68 -11.46
N PRO A 150 -12.60 20.72 -11.88
CA PRO A 150 -12.98 21.47 -13.08
C PRO A 150 -12.72 22.98 -12.95
N LYS A 151 -12.78 23.52 -11.72
CA LYS A 151 -12.56 24.95 -11.43
C LYS A 151 -11.09 25.36 -11.53
N TYR A 152 -10.17 24.49 -11.09
CA TYR A 152 -8.74 24.79 -11.02
C TYR A 152 -8.00 24.38 -12.29
N LEU A 153 -8.50 23.36 -12.98
CA LEU A 153 -7.87 22.79 -14.16
C LEU A 153 -8.68 23.03 -15.44
N ASP A 154 -9.67 23.92 -15.43
CA ASP A 154 -10.49 24.29 -16.60
C ASP A 154 -11.00 23.06 -17.39
N ILE A 155 -11.42 22.01 -16.67
CA ILE A 155 -11.85 20.75 -17.30
C ILE A 155 -13.26 20.94 -17.87
N PRO A 156 -13.50 20.69 -19.16
CA PRO A 156 -14.82 20.77 -19.76
C PRO A 156 -15.83 19.83 -19.09
N ASP A 157 -17.09 20.26 -18.99
CA ASP A 157 -18.15 19.44 -18.37
C ASP A 157 -18.32 18.07 -19.05
N SER A 158 -18.10 17.98 -20.36
CA SER A 158 -18.17 16.74 -21.13
C SER A 158 -17.14 15.67 -20.73
N SER A 159 -15.97 16.09 -20.20
CA SER A 159 -14.88 15.20 -19.82
C SER A 159 -14.69 15.09 -18.31
N ARG A 160 -15.48 15.83 -17.52
CA ARG A 160 -15.38 15.90 -16.06
C ARG A 160 -15.48 14.54 -15.38
N VAL A 161 -16.45 13.72 -15.78
CA VAL A 161 -16.67 12.37 -15.20
C VAL A 161 -15.46 11.47 -15.48
N GLY A 162 -15.00 11.44 -16.73
CA GLY A 162 -13.85 10.62 -17.15
C GLY A 162 -12.56 11.03 -16.44
N HIS A 163 -12.28 12.33 -16.37
CA HIS A 163 -11.12 12.86 -15.65
C HIS A 163 -11.16 12.47 -14.16
N TYR A 164 -12.31 12.64 -13.51
CA TYR A 164 -12.45 12.35 -12.08
C TYR A 164 -12.24 10.87 -11.77
N ILE A 165 -12.93 9.97 -12.48
CA ILE A 165 -12.84 8.53 -12.26
C ILE A 165 -11.41 8.06 -12.51
N LEU A 166 -10.79 8.47 -13.62
CA LEU A 166 -9.43 8.06 -13.94
C LEU A 166 -8.41 8.63 -12.94
N SER A 167 -8.57 9.89 -12.52
CA SER A 167 -7.73 10.50 -11.48
C SER A 167 -7.83 9.76 -10.16
N LEU A 168 -9.03 9.35 -9.76
CA LEU A 168 -9.27 8.59 -8.55
C LEU A 168 -8.58 7.21 -8.62
N VAL A 169 -8.77 6.48 -9.72
CA VAL A 169 -8.14 5.16 -9.93
C VAL A 169 -6.62 5.27 -9.92
N CYS A 170 -6.04 6.21 -10.68
CA CYS A 170 -4.59 6.39 -10.69
C CYS A 170 -4.05 6.83 -9.32
N SER A 171 -4.79 7.64 -8.56
CA SER A 171 -4.39 8.01 -7.20
C SER A 171 -4.37 6.81 -6.26
N ILE A 172 -5.36 5.92 -6.37
CA ILE A 172 -5.38 4.66 -5.61
C ILE A 172 -4.18 3.79 -5.98
N VAL A 173 -3.87 3.66 -7.28
CA VAL A 173 -2.68 2.91 -7.75
C VAL A 173 -1.39 3.48 -7.16
N VAL A 174 -1.24 4.80 -7.15
CA VAL A 174 -0.09 5.48 -6.53
C VAL A 174 0.00 5.15 -5.05
N LEU A 175 -1.11 5.22 -4.32
CA LEU A 175 -1.14 4.92 -2.88
C LEU A 175 -0.79 3.45 -2.60
N VAL A 176 -1.36 2.51 -3.36
CA VAL A 176 -1.05 1.07 -3.23
C VAL A 176 0.42 0.80 -3.55
N ALA A 177 0.97 1.39 -4.62
CA ALA A 177 2.38 1.23 -4.97
C ALA A 177 3.30 1.78 -3.88
N LEU A 178 3.00 2.95 -3.33
CA LEU A 178 3.77 3.52 -2.21
C LEU A 178 3.67 2.64 -0.96
N SER A 179 2.49 2.14 -0.63
CA SER A 179 2.31 1.20 0.49
C SER A 179 3.07 -0.11 0.28
N ALA A 180 3.10 -0.66 -0.93
CA ALA A 180 3.85 -1.87 -1.24
C ALA A 180 5.37 -1.67 -1.08
N VAL A 181 5.90 -0.53 -1.52
CA VAL A 181 7.32 -0.18 -1.31
C VAL A 181 7.66 -0.13 0.19
N VAL A 182 6.78 0.47 0.98
CA VAL A 182 6.98 0.59 2.44
C VAL A 182 6.86 -0.77 3.12
N GLY A 183 5.82 -1.54 2.80
CA GLY A 183 5.60 -2.89 3.35
C GLY A 183 6.74 -3.84 3.03
N ALA A 184 7.23 -3.85 1.78
CA ALA A 184 8.38 -4.64 1.37
C ALA A 184 9.69 -4.20 2.07
N SER A 185 9.82 -2.91 2.39
CA SER A 185 11.00 -2.37 3.10
C SER A 185 11.00 -2.75 4.58
N VAL A 186 9.84 -2.73 5.22
CA VAL A 186 9.67 -3.13 6.63
C VAL A 186 9.87 -4.64 6.78
N MET A 187 9.37 -5.44 5.83
CA MET A 187 9.53 -6.90 5.82
C MET A 187 10.99 -7.35 5.62
N ARG A 188 11.81 -6.59 4.86
CA ARG A 188 13.24 -6.88 4.67
C ARG A 188 14.13 -6.49 5.86
N SER A 189 13.62 -5.73 6.83
CA SER A 189 14.43 -5.14 7.90
C SER A 189 14.54 -6.00 9.17
N GLY A 190 13.92 -7.20 9.21
CA GLY A 190 14.06 -8.15 10.32
C GLY A 190 13.59 -7.65 11.70
N THR A 191 12.98 -6.46 11.77
CA THR A 191 12.37 -5.94 13.00
C THR A 191 11.02 -6.63 13.21
N SER A 192 11.06 -7.70 14.00
CA SER A 192 9.92 -8.31 14.69
C SER A 192 9.05 -7.22 15.33
N GLY A 193 7.88 -6.95 14.76
CA GLY A 193 6.97 -5.91 15.26
C GLY A 193 5.98 -5.34 14.24
N PHE A 194 5.85 -5.94 13.06
CA PHE A 194 4.89 -5.52 12.04
C PHE A 194 3.70 -6.48 12.01
N THR A 195 2.76 -6.32 12.94
CA THR A 195 1.42 -6.89 12.82
C THR A 195 0.56 -5.93 12.02
N ILE A 196 0.00 -6.39 10.90
CA ILE A 196 -1.10 -5.71 10.21
C ILE A 196 -2.29 -5.71 11.17
N PRO A 197 -2.96 -4.58 11.46
CA PRO A 197 -4.14 -4.58 12.30
C PRO A 197 -5.24 -5.45 11.68
N ASP A 198 -5.61 -6.50 12.41
CA ASP A 198 -6.77 -7.36 12.20
C ASP A 198 -8.06 -6.50 12.10
N MET A 199 -8.60 -6.38 10.88
CA MET A 199 -9.95 -5.92 10.62
C MET A 199 -10.85 -7.13 10.34
N GLY A 200 -10.98 -8.06 11.29
CA GLY A 200 -11.75 -9.27 11.02
C GLY A 200 -12.07 -10.22 12.18
N SER A 201 -11.81 -9.90 13.45
CA SER A 201 -12.17 -10.82 14.55
C SER A 201 -13.38 -10.35 15.35
N SER A 202 -14.58 -10.70 14.87
CA SER A 202 -15.73 -10.87 15.77
C SER A 202 -16.01 -12.37 15.93
N ASN A 203 -15.66 -12.88 17.11
CA ASN A 203 -16.00 -14.23 17.57
C ASN A 203 -17.50 -14.49 17.40
N THR A 204 -17.86 -15.35 16.45
CA THR A 204 -19.13 -16.08 16.47
C THR A 204 -18.84 -17.56 16.44
N SER A 205 -18.73 -18.12 17.64
CA SER A 205 -18.93 -19.54 17.90
C SER A 205 -20.39 -19.88 17.59
N GLY A 206 -20.61 -20.33 16.35
CA GLY A 206 -21.92 -20.76 15.87
C GLY A 206 -21.75 -21.72 14.72
N SER A 207 -21.86 -23.01 15.01
CA SER A 207 -22.05 -24.08 14.03
C SER A 207 -23.13 -23.67 13.02
N GLY A 208 -22.72 -23.28 11.82
CA GLY A 208 -23.62 -22.85 10.75
C GLY A 208 -22.87 -22.87 9.43
N SER A 209 -23.01 -23.97 8.70
CA SER A 209 -22.68 -24.09 7.28
C SER A 209 -23.12 -22.85 6.50
N THR A 210 -22.17 -22.03 6.06
CA THR A 210 -22.46 -20.84 5.25
C THR A 210 -21.49 -20.78 4.08
N ALA A 211 -22.04 -20.47 2.91
CA ALA A 211 -21.47 -20.68 1.59
C ALA A 211 -20.04 -20.15 1.42
N ARG A 212 -19.23 -20.91 0.65
CA ARG A 212 -17.95 -20.47 0.10
C ARG A 212 -18.14 -19.08 -0.54
N SER A 213 -17.55 -18.05 0.06
CA SER A 213 -17.49 -16.70 -0.51
C SER A 213 -16.48 -16.67 -1.65
N SER A 214 -16.88 -17.20 -2.81
CA SER A 214 -16.09 -17.09 -4.05
C SER A 214 -16.10 -15.64 -4.55
N GLY A 215 -15.12 -14.86 -4.10
CA GLY A 215 -14.90 -13.47 -4.53
C GLY A 215 -13.65 -12.86 -3.88
N ALA A 216 -13.24 -11.67 -4.33
CA ALA A 216 -11.99 -11.03 -3.90
C ALA A 216 -11.88 -10.74 -2.38
N PHE A 217 -12.99 -10.67 -1.66
CA PHE A 217 -12.97 -10.60 -0.19
C PHE A 217 -12.62 -11.94 0.46
N GLY A 218 -13.06 -13.06 -0.10
CA GLY A 218 -12.64 -14.39 0.36
C GLY A 218 -11.16 -14.66 0.07
N GLU A 219 -10.63 -14.07 -1.02
CA GLU A 219 -9.20 -14.09 -1.31
C GLU A 219 -8.39 -13.35 -0.25
N LEU A 220 -8.82 -12.15 0.14
CA LEU A 220 -8.16 -11.37 1.19
C LEU A 220 -8.22 -12.07 2.55
N GLU A 221 -9.35 -12.69 2.90
CA GLU A 221 -9.48 -13.49 4.12
C GLU A 221 -8.54 -14.71 4.11
N ARG A 222 -8.43 -15.40 2.97
CA ARG A 222 -7.50 -16.51 2.79
C ARG A 222 -6.05 -16.05 2.96
N GLN A 223 -5.67 -14.97 2.29
CA GLN A 223 -4.33 -14.38 2.39
C GLN A 223 -4.00 -13.95 3.82
N GLY A 224 -4.97 -13.36 4.54
CA GLY A 224 -4.80 -12.99 5.95
C GLY A 224 -4.48 -14.20 6.84
N ARG A 225 -5.17 -15.33 6.63
CA ARG A 225 -4.92 -16.57 7.38
C ARG A 225 -3.55 -17.18 7.08
N ILE A 226 -3.16 -17.22 5.80
CA ILE A 226 -1.84 -17.72 5.38
C ILE A 226 -0.74 -16.87 6.01
N LEU A 227 -0.92 -15.54 6.05
CA LEU A 227 0.01 -14.61 6.67
C LEU A 227 0.12 -14.84 8.19
N GLU A 228 -1.02 -15.03 8.87
CA GLU A 228 -1.05 -15.35 10.30
C GLU A 228 -0.36 -16.68 10.62
N GLU A 229 -0.61 -17.73 9.82
CA GLU A 229 0.05 -19.03 9.98
C GLU A 229 1.56 -18.93 9.71
N ALA A 230 1.99 -18.08 8.78
CA ALA A 230 3.40 -17.84 8.48
C ALA A 230 4.11 -17.00 9.56
N GLU A 231 3.41 -16.05 10.19
CA GLU A 231 3.95 -15.24 11.30
C GLU A 231 4.21 -16.10 12.56
N ASN A 232 3.38 -17.12 12.77
CA ASN A 232 3.51 -18.04 13.91
C ASN A 232 4.54 -19.15 13.68
N ASP A 233 5.12 -19.27 12.48
CA ASP A 233 6.14 -20.29 12.21
C ASP A 233 7.45 -19.92 12.91
N VAL A 234 7.92 -20.82 13.77
CA VAL A 234 9.23 -20.74 14.42
C VAL A 234 10.12 -21.85 13.85
N TYR A 235 11.37 -21.52 13.59
CA TYR A 235 12.38 -22.48 13.14
C TYR A 235 13.67 -22.28 13.92
N GLU A 236 14.22 -23.37 14.44
CA GLU A 236 15.51 -23.39 15.14
C GLU A 236 16.57 -23.93 14.17
N PRO A 237 17.43 -23.06 13.61
CA PRO A 237 18.44 -23.49 12.66
C PRO A 237 19.53 -24.33 13.35
N PRO A 238 20.16 -25.28 12.62
CA PRO A 238 21.25 -26.08 13.17
C PRO A 238 22.45 -25.19 13.53
N GLU A 239 23.14 -25.51 14.64
CA GLU A 239 24.33 -24.76 15.09
C GLU A 239 25.44 -24.67 14.03
N SER A 240 25.52 -25.66 13.14
CA SER A 240 26.48 -25.69 12.04
C SER A 240 26.20 -24.65 10.95
N GLY A 241 24.95 -24.14 10.86
CA GLY A 241 24.47 -23.31 9.75
C GLY A 241 24.45 -24.01 8.39
N MET A 242 24.72 -25.32 8.36
CA MET A 242 24.81 -26.10 7.13
C MET A 242 23.43 -26.54 6.68
N LEU A 243 23.14 -26.34 5.40
CA LEU A 243 21.95 -26.85 4.74
C LEU A 243 22.09 -28.36 4.54
N SER A 244 20.97 -29.06 4.67
CA SER A 244 20.84 -30.43 4.19
C SER A 244 20.39 -30.46 2.72
N ARG A 245 20.68 -31.56 2.03
CA ARG A 245 20.22 -31.75 0.65
C ARG A 245 18.69 -31.71 0.55
N ASP A 246 18.01 -32.38 1.47
CA ASP A 246 16.56 -32.46 1.51
C ASP A 246 15.92 -31.06 1.64
N GLN A 247 16.51 -30.18 2.46
CA GLN A 247 16.06 -28.79 2.60
C GLN A 247 16.20 -27.99 1.29
N VAL A 248 17.31 -28.16 0.57
CA VAL A 248 17.52 -27.50 -0.72
C VAL A 248 16.56 -28.04 -1.77
N GLU A 249 16.31 -29.36 -1.81
CA GLU A 249 15.34 -29.97 -2.72
C GLU A 249 13.91 -29.48 -2.46
N GLN A 250 13.50 -29.38 -1.20
CA GLN A 250 12.20 -28.83 -0.83
C GLN A 250 12.08 -27.36 -1.22
N PHE A 251 13.13 -26.56 -0.98
CA PHE A 251 13.17 -25.16 -1.38
C PHE A 251 13.02 -25.01 -2.89
N VAL A 252 13.79 -25.76 -3.68
CA VAL A 252 13.71 -25.75 -5.15
C VAL A 252 12.30 -26.15 -5.64
N SER A 253 11.69 -27.16 -5.01
CA SER A 253 10.32 -27.59 -5.31
C SER A 253 9.29 -26.49 -5.05
N VAL A 254 9.41 -25.76 -3.93
CA VAL A 254 8.55 -24.62 -3.60
C VAL A 254 8.72 -23.51 -4.62
N VAL A 255 9.96 -23.15 -4.97
CA VAL A 255 10.23 -22.05 -5.90
C VAL A 255 9.71 -22.39 -7.30
N ARG A 256 9.83 -23.64 -7.75
CA ARG A 256 9.26 -24.12 -9.02
C ARG A 256 7.75 -23.97 -9.06
N LYS A 257 7.05 -24.38 -7.99
CA LYS A 257 5.59 -24.23 -7.87
C LYS A 257 5.18 -22.76 -7.80
N THR A 258 5.96 -21.94 -7.11
CA THR A 258 5.74 -20.48 -7.01
C THR A 258 5.77 -19.83 -8.38
N ARG A 259 6.74 -20.20 -9.22
CA ARG A 259 6.82 -19.68 -10.59
C ARG A 259 5.61 -20.07 -11.44
N ALA A 260 5.22 -21.34 -11.41
CA ALA A 260 4.04 -21.80 -12.14
C ALA A 260 2.76 -21.06 -11.69
N TYR A 261 2.65 -20.77 -10.39
CA TYR A 261 1.56 -19.97 -9.85
C TYR A 261 1.60 -18.50 -10.32
N GLN A 262 2.79 -17.88 -10.32
CA GLN A 262 2.96 -16.50 -10.81
C GLN A 262 2.66 -16.40 -12.31
N GLU A 263 3.01 -17.39 -13.11
CA GLU A 263 2.71 -17.45 -14.54
C GLU A 263 1.19 -17.50 -14.79
N ASP A 264 0.45 -18.38 -14.09
CA ASP A 264 -1.03 -18.44 -14.17
C ASP A 264 -1.69 -17.11 -13.73
N GLN A 265 -1.20 -16.48 -12.66
CA GLN A 265 -1.73 -15.18 -12.24
C GLN A 265 -1.40 -14.05 -13.23
N THR A 266 -0.21 -14.10 -13.86
CA THR A 266 0.19 -13.10 -14.86
C THR A 266 -0.66 -13.22 -16.12
N GLU A 267 -0.97 -14.44 -16.56
CA GLU A 267 -1.86 -14.69 -17.70
C GLU A 267 -3.27 -14.12 -17.44
N ARG A 268 -3.83 -14.35 -16.24
CA ARG A 268 -5.12 -13.74 -15.85
C ARG A 268 -5.10 -12.22 -15.83
N LEU A 269 -3.99 -11.62 -15.40
CA LEU A 269 -3.83 -10.17 -15.41
C LEU A 269 -3.72 -9.62 -16.83
N GLN A 270 -3.07 -10.36 -17.75
CA GLN A 270 -3.03 -10.00 -19.17
C GLN A 270 -4.43 -10.05 -19.79
N GLU A 271 -5.20 -11.12 -19.55
CA GLU A 271 -6.60 -11.20 -20.00
C GLU A 271 -7.47 -10.05 -19.46
N LEU A 272 -7.28 -9.70 -18.18
CA LEU A 272 -7.97 -8.55 -17.58
C LEU A 272 -7.53 -7.22 -18.18
N SER A 273 -6.24 -7.08 -18.51
CA SER A 273 -5.69 -5.91 -19.19
C SER A 273 -6.25 -5.76 -20.59
N GLU A 274 -6.32 -6.84 -21.36
CA GLU A 274 -6.91 -6.84 -22.71
C GLU A 274 -8.39 -6.47 -22.68
N LYS A 275 -9.16 -7.01 -21.72
CA LYS A 275 -10.55 -6.61 -21.49
C LYS A 275 -10.67 -5.14 -21.08
N ALA A 276 -9.73 -4.62 -20.29
CA ALA A 276 -9.73 -3.21 -19.87
C ALA A 276 -9.49 -2.28 -21.05
N GLU A 277 -8.54 -2.62 -21.93
CA GLU A 277 -8.22 -1.89 -23.16
C GLU A 277 -9.38 -1.92 -24.18
N ALA A 278 -10.10 -3.04 -24.25
CA ALA A 278 -11.32 -3.16 -25.06
C ALA A 278 -12.53 -2.39 -24.48
N GLY A 279 -12.40 -1.82 -23.28
CA GLY A 279 -13.51 -1.15 -22.58
C GLY A 279 -14.56 -2.13 -22.02
N GLU A 280 -14.21 -3.42 -21.93
CA GLU A 280 -15.09 -4.51 -21.48
C GLU A 280 -14.95 -4.83 -19.98
N VAL A 281 -14.05 -4.17 -19.24
CA VAL A 281 -14.07 -4.21 -17.77
C VAL A 281 -15.29 -3.43 -17.29
N THR A 282 -16.35 -4.17 -16.99
CA THR A 282 -17.68 -3.61 -16.74
C THR A 282 -18.01 -3.49 -15.26
N SER A 283 -17.18 -4.06 -14.37
CA SER A 283 -17.48 -4.08 -12.94
C SER A 283 -16.29 -3.74 -12.04
N PHE A 284 -16.61 -3.07 -10.93
CA PHE A 284 -15.70 -2.83 -9.80
C PHE A 284 -15.11 -4.14 -9.26
N GLY A 285 -15.86 -5.26 -9.33
CA GLY A 285 -15.41 -6.57 -8.89
C GLY A 285 -14.29 -7.15 -9.75
N GLU A 286 -14.34 -6.99 -11.07
CA GLU A 286 -13.28 -7.43 -11.98
C GLU A 286 -11.99 -6.63 -11.77
N ALA A 287 -12.10 -5.30 -11.65
CA ALA A 287 -10.97 -4.43 -11.35
C ALA A 287 -10.32 -4.76 -10.00
N PHE A 288 -11.13 -5.04 -8.98
CA PHE A 288 -10.65 -5.41 -7.64
C PHE A 288 -10.07 -6.83 -7.61
N SER A 289 -10.57 -7.76 -8.43
CA SER A 289 -9.99 -9.10 -8.58
C SER A 289 -8.59 -9.07 -9.21
N GLY A 290 -8.36 -8.21 -10.20
CA GLY A 290 -7.02 -7.98 -10.76
C GLY A 290 -6.06 -7.43 -9.70
N MET A 291 -6.52 -6.51 -8.85
CA MET A 291 -5.73 -6.00 -7.73
C MET A 291 -5.39 -7.09 -6.71
N ALA A 292 -6.35 -7.94 -6.35
CA ALA A 292 -6.13 -9.07 -5.44
C ALA A 292 -5.14 -10.09 -6.02
N SER A 293 -5.23 -10.41 -7.31
CA SER A 293 -4.26 -11.26 -8.01
C SER A 293 -2.84 -10.69 -7.97
N MET A 294 -2.68 -9.36 -8.10
CA MET A 294 -1.35 -8.73 -7.96
C MET A 294 -0.77 -8.86 -6.54
N VAL A 295 -1.60 -8.76 -5.50
CA VAL A 295 -1.18 -9.01 -4.12
C VAL A 295 -0.78 -10.48 -3.94
N GLY A 296 -1.56 -11.41 -4.50
CA GLY A 296 -1.25 -12.85 -4.51
C GLY A 296 0.09 -13.18 -5.17
N ILE A 297 0.47 -12.48 -6.25
CA ILE A 297 1.80 -12.66 -6.89
C ILE A 297 2.94 -12.31 -5.94
N GLY A 298 2.78 -11.26 -5.12
CA GLY A 298 3.77 -10.84 -4.13
C GLY A 298 3.88 -11.79 -2.93
N ALA A 299 2.79 -12.48 -2.59
CA ALA A 299 2.72 -13.45 -1.50
C ALA A 299 2.85 -14.92 -1.96
N ALA A 300 3.05 -15.16 -3.26
CA ALA A 300 2.97 -16.47 -3.91
C ALA A 300 3.88 -17.54 -3.25
N GLU A 301 5.11 -17.16 -2.90
CA GLU A 301 6.08 -18.08 -2.31
C GLU A 301 5.62 -18.56 -0.93
N MET A 302 5.11 -17.64 -0.10
CA MET A 302 4.54 -17.93 1.21
C MET A 302 3.30 -18.83 1.10
N GLU A 303 2.41 -18.51 0.18
CA GLU A 303 1.21 -19.31 -0.08
C GLU A 303 1.55 -20.76 -0.48
N VAL A 304 2.53 -20.95 -1.36
CA VAL A 304 2.99 -22.29 -1.78
C VAL A 304 3.60 -23.06 -0.62
N VAL A 305 4.40 -22.41 0.24
CA VAL A 305 4.98 -23.03 1.44
C VAL A 305 3.87 -23.49 2.38
N LYS A 306 2.95 -22.60 2.75
CA LYS A 306 1.92 -22.90 3.76
C LYS A 306 0.88 -23.90 3.26
N THR A 307 0.42 -23.78 2.02
CA THR A 307 -0.50 -24.76 1.42
C THR A 307 0.16 -26.13 1.22
N GLY A 308 1.49 -26.18 1.08
CA GLY A 308 2.28 -27.41 1.09
C GLY A 308 2.51 -28.01 2.47
N GLY A 309 2.04 -27.37 3.56
CA GLY A 309 2.29 -27.78 4.94
C GLY A 309 3.71 -27.48 5.43
N GLY A 310 4.44 -26.62 4.74
CA GLY A 310 5.81 -26.22 5.09
C GLY A 310 5.86 -25.12 6.15
N ASN A 311 7.06 -24.95 6.72
CA ASN A 311 7.38 -23.91 7.69
C ASN A 311 8.01 -22.69 6.98
N TRP A 312 7.39 -21.52 7.10
CA TRP A 312 7.82 -20.29 6.45
C TRP A 312 9.16 -19.78 7.01
N ALA A 313 9.39 -19.89 8.32
CA ALA A 313 10.65 -19.48 8.93
C ALA A 313 11.83 -20.34 8.48
N GLU A 314 11.64 -21.65 8.34
CA GLU A 314 12.63 -22.56 7.75
C GLU A 314 12.92 -22.19 6.30
N HIS A 315 11.87 -21.96 5.50
CA HIS A 315 12.01 -21.58 4.10
C HIS A 315 12.81 -20.27 3.92
N GLN A 316 12.52 -19.25 4.74
CA GLN A 316 13.26 -17.98 4.73
C GLN A 316 14.73 -18.18 5.12
N TRP A 317 15.00 -19.00 6.14
CA TRP A 317 16.36 -19.30 6.57
C TRP A 317 17.16 -20.02 5.48
N ILE A 318 16.58 -21.03 4.82
CA ILE A 318 17.23 -21.75 3.70
C ILE A 318 17.57 -20.79 2.57
N LYS A 319 16.62 -19.93 2.20
CA LYS A 319 16.78 -18.89 1.17
C LYS A 319 17.97 -17.98 1.48
N GLU A 320 18.07 -17.51 2.72
CA GLU A 320 19.17 -16.66 3.17
C GLU A 320 20.52 -17.39 3.10
N GLN A 321 20.59 -18.64 3.57
CA GLN A 321 21.82 -19.43 3.52
C GLN A 321 22.29 -19.70 2.08
N LEU A 322 21.39 -20.00 1.15
CA LEU A 322 21.71 -20.17 -0.26
C LEU A 322 22.21 -18.87 -0.90
N GLN A 323 21.61 -17.73 -0.54
CA GLN A 323 22.05 -16.42 -1.02
C GLN A 323 23.44 -16.04 -0.49
N ILE A 324 23.70 -16.29 0.80
CA ILE A 324 25.02 -16.10 1.40
C ILE A 324 26.05 -17.00 0.71
N ALA A 325 25.71 -18.28 0.50
CA ALA A 325 26.57 -19.25 -0.18
C ALA A 325 26.95 -18.79 -1.60
N ARG A 326 25.96 -18.36 -2.39
CA ARG A 326 26.17 -17.85 -3.76
C ARG A 326 27.09 -16.63 -3.81
N ILE A 327 26.95 -15.71 -2.86
CA ILE A 327 27.71 -14.44 -2.83
C ILE A 327 29.12 -14.66 -2.28
N GLN A 328 29.24 -15.33 -1.13
CA GLN A 328 30.48 -15.41 -0.36
C GLN A 328 31.35 -16.63 -0.73
N ARG A 329 30.74 -17.68 -1.32
CA ARG A 329 31.35 -18.88 -1.88
C ARG A 329 32.20 -19.74 -0.93
N ASP A 330 33.29 -19.23 -0.35
CA ASP A 330 34.29 -20.02 0.37
C ASP A 330 34.82 -19.40 1.67
N ILE A 331 34.15 -18.37 2.20
CA ILE A 331 34.59 -17.62 3.40
C ILE A 331 34.78 -18.48 4.67
N ASN A 332 34.02 -19.56 4.82
CA ASN A 332 34.15 -20.54 5.90
C ASN A 332 33.60 -21.91 5.46
N ASP A 333 33.78 -22.94 6.28
CA ASP A 333 33.41 -24.31 5.94
C ASP A 333 31.89 -24.49 5.74
N THR A 334 31.07 -23.76 6.50
CA THR A 334 29.60 -23.76 6.36
C THR A 334 29.16 -23.19 5.01
N VAL A 335 29.67 -22.01 4.64
CA VAL A 335 29.35 -21.34 3.37
C VAL A 335 29.84 -22.18 2.19
N ARG A 336 31.02 -22.80 2.31
CA ARG A 336 31.55 -23.69 1.27
C ARG A 336 30.69 -24.93 1.06
N HIS A 337 30.22 -25.55 2.16
CA HIS A 337 29.28 -26.67 2.10
C HIS A 337 27.95 -26.26 1.44
N ASN A 338 27.36 -25.15 1.89
CA ASN A 338 26.11 -24.63 1.33
C ASN A 338 26.27 -24.23 -0.15
N TYR A 339 27.44 -23.72 -0.54
CA TYR A 339 27.74 -23.37 -1.94
C TYR A 339 27.88 -24.61 -2.82
N ALA A 340 28.48 -25.69 -2.33
CA ALA A 340 28.51 -26.96 -3.05
C ALA A 340 27.08 -27.48 -3.30
N LEU A 341 26.19 -27.39 -2.29
CA LEU A 341 24.78 -27.73 -2.48
C LEU A 341 24.08 -26.79 -3.45
N TYR A 342 24.36 -25.48 -3.41
CA TYR A 342 23.82 -24.53 -4.40
C TYR A 342 24.26 -24.92 -5.82
N GLN A 343 25.51 -25.35 -6.02
CA GLN A 343 26.02 -25.76 -7.33
C GLN A 343 25.28 -26.97 -7.91
N ASP A 344 24.87 -27.91 -7.07
CA ASP A 344 24.08 -29.07 -7.50
C ASP A 344 22.71 -28.68 -8.10
N TYR A 345 22.16 -27.52 -7.72
CA TYR A 345 20.87 -26.99 -8.21
C TYR A 345 21.02 -25.65 -8.92
N GLU A 346 22.23 -25.27 -9.36
CA GLU A 346 22.52 -23.92 -9.86
C GLU A 346 21.71 -23.58 -11.11
N GLU A 347 21.52 -24.54 -12.02
CA GLU A 347 20.74 -24.35 -13.24
C GLU A 347 19.28 -24.03 -12.90
N GLU A 348 18.66 -24.82 -12.02
CA GLU A 348 17.27 -24.65 -11.59
C GLU A 348 17.08 -23.34 -10.79
N LEU A 349 17.98 -23.05 -9.86
CA LEU A 349 17.90 -21.82 -9.05
C LEU A 349 18.10 -20.57 -9.91
N ARG A 350 19.05 -20.59 -10.87
CA ARG A 350 19.27 -19.46 -11.79
C ARG A 350 18.09 -19.20 -12.69
N GLU A 351 17.48 -20.25 -13.24
CA GLU A 351 16.26 -20.08 -14.03
C GLU A 351 15.19 -19.39 -13.21
N LEU A 352 15.04 -19.79 -11.94
CA LEU A 352 14.05 -19.28 -10.99
C LEU A 352 14.43 -17.92 -10.34
N GLY A 353 15.57 -17.31 -10.72
CA GLY A 353 16.00 -15.99 -10.27
C GLY A 353 16.78 -15.95 -8.95
N TYR A 354 17.27 -17.09 -8.47
CA TYR A 354 17.98 -17.28 -7.20
C TYR A 354 19.45 -17.62 -7.32
#